data_AF-A0A660ZPI4-F1
#
_entry.id   AF-A0A660ZPI4-F1
#
_cell.length_a   1.000
_cell.length_b   1.000
_cell.length_c   1.000
_cell.angle_alpha   90.00
_cell.angle_beta   90.00
_cell.angle_gamma   90.00
#
_symmetry.space_group_name_H-M   'P 1'
#
loop_
_entity.id
_entity.type
_entity.pdbx_description
1 polymer ?
#
loop_
_entity_poly.entity_id
_entity_poly.type
_entity_poly.pdbx_seq_one_letter_code
_entity_poly.pdbx_strand_id
1 'polypeptide(L)' 'MVEKHLFTSESVTEGHPDKVADQISDSIVDAIVDVDSNGRVACETLVTTGMVFIAGEIHTDVY' A
#
# COMPACT_ATOMS: atom_id res chain seq x y z
N MET A 1 -22.91 9.14 -36.01
CA MET A 1 -23.41 9.33 -34.63
C MET A 1 -22.41 8.64 -33.72
N VAL A 2 -21.94 9.31 -32.67
CA VAL A 2 -21.08 8.66 -31.66
C VAL A 2 -21.95 7.69 -30.86
N GLU A 3 -21.49 6.45 -30.69
CA GLU A 3 -22.18 5.45 -29.88
C GLU A 3 -22.29 5.90 -28.42
N LYS A 4 -23.42 5.61 -27.75
CA LYS A 4 -23.54 5.84 -26.30
C LYS A 4 -22.70 4.80 -25.57
N HIS A 5 -21.61 5.22 -24.96
CA HIS A 5 -20.81 4.39 -24.07
C HIS A 5 -21.33 4.45 -22.63
N LEU A 6 -21.48 3.29 -22.01
CA LEU A 6 -21.71 3.17 -20.57
C LEU A 6 -20.37 2.88 -19.88
N PHE A 7 -20.07 3.64 -18.83
CA PHE A 7 -18.87 3.49 -18.02
C PHE A 7 -19.26 3.49 -16.55
N THR A 8 -18.71 2.54 -15.79
CA THR A 8 -18.88 2.43 -14.35
C THR A 8 -17.53 2.32 -13.69
N SER A 9 -17.38 2.94 -12.53
CA SER A 9 -16.20 2.86 -11.67
C SER A 9 -16.68 2.76 -10.22
N GLU A 10 -15.84 2.20 -9.37
CA GLU A 10 -16.06 2.10 -7.93
C GLU A 10 -14.82 2.56 -7.17
N SER A 11 -15.00 2.81 -5.88
CA SER A 11 -13.95 3.19 -4.94
C SER A 11 -14.32 2.64 -3.57
N VAL A 12 -13.33 2.49 -2.71
CA VAL A 12 -13.49 2.03 -1.33
C VAL A 12 -12.86 3.05 -0.40
N THR A 13 -13.36 3.12 0.83
CA THR A 13 -12.85 4.05 1.84
C THR A 13 -11.51 3.55 2.40
N GLU A 14 -10.81 4.44 3.12
CA GLU A 14 -9.57 4.13 3.84
C GLU A 14 -9.69 2.97 4.85
N GLY A 15 -10.91 2.69 5.32
CA GLY A 15 -11.19 1.59 6.26
C GLY A 15 -11.43 0.23 5.61
N HIS A 16 -11.46 0.15 4.27
CA HIS A 16 -11.49 -1.14 3.58
C HIS A 16 -10.20 -1.91 3.90
N PRO A 17 -10.25 -3.21 4.23
CA PRO A 17 -9.06 -3.97 4.65
C PRO A 17 -7.90 -3.86 3.66
N ASP A 18 -8.18 -3.93 2.35
CA ASP A 18 -7.15 -3.74 1.33
C ASP A 18 -6.51 -2.35 1.38
N LYS A 19 -7.31 -1.29 1.62
CA LYS A 19 -6.78 0.07 1.78
C LYS A 19 -6.06 0.29 3.10
N VAL A 20 -6.40 -0.44 4.15
CA VAL A 20 -5.62 -0.47 5.39
C VAL A 20 -4.26 -1.13 5.14
N ALA A 21 -4.22 -2.24 4.42
CA ALA A 21 -2.98 -2.90 4.02
C ALA A 21 -2.09 -1.97 3.17
N ASP A 22 -2.66 -1.34 2.13
CA ASP A 22 -1.96 -0.36 1.29
C ASP A 22 -1.33 0.76 2.14
N GLN A 23 -2.12 1.39 3.01
CA GLN A 23 -1.64 2.49 3.85
C GLN A 23 -0.53 2.07 4.81
N ILE A 24 -0.60 0.88 5.39
CA ILE A 24 0.46 0.36 6.27
C ILE A 24 1.74 0.12 5.48
N SER A 25 1.64 -0.51 4.31
CA SER A 25 2.81 -0.72 3.43
C SER A 25 3.43 0.60 2.99
N ASP A 26 2.63 1.57 2.55
CA ASP A 26 3.12 2.89 2.13
C ASP A 26 3.75 3.67 3.29
N SER A 27 3.21 3.55 4.51
CA SER A 27 3.79 4.19 5.70
C SER A 27 5.22 3.69 5.99
N ILE A 28 5.51 2.41 5.71
CA ILE A 28 6.86 1.84 5.85
C ILE A 28 7.78 2.37 4.74
N VAL A 29 7.28 2.48 3.50
CA VAL A 29 8.03 3.11 2.39
C VAL A 29 8.38 4.55 2.75
N ASP A 30 7.41 5.34 3.21
CA ASP A 30 7.61 6.74 3.58
C ASP A 30 8.66 6.90 4.67
N ALA A 31 8.59 6.08 5.74
CA ALA A 31 9.55 6.13 6.84
C ALA A 31 10.99 5.83 6.38
N ILE A 32 11.16 4.93 5.41
CA ILE A 32 12.47 4.60 4.85
C ILE A 32 12.95 5.72 3.91
N VAL A 33 12.11 6.16 2.97
CA VAL A 33 12.47 7.16 1.95
C VAL A 33 12.78 8.53 2.56
N ASP A 34 12.16 8.88 3.69
CA ASP A 34 12.44 10.13 4.42
C ASP A 34 13.89 10.21 4.93
N VAL A 35 14.52 9.06 5.24
CA VAL A 35 15.88 8.99 5.78
C VAL A 35 16.89 8.49 4.74
N ASP A 36 16.53 7.50 3.93
CA ASP A 36 17.33 6.92 2.86
C ASP A 36 16.57 6.94 1.54
N SER A 37 16.79 7.99 0.76
CA SER A 37 16.16 8.18 -0.54
C SER A 37 16.54 7.12 -1.58
N ASN A 38 17.56 6.28 -1.32
CA ASN A 38 17.96 5.17 -2.18
C ASN A 38 17.53 3.80 -1.63
N GLY A 39 16.84 3.78 -0.49
CA GLY A 39 16.28 2.58 0.11
C GLY A 39 15.34 1.87 -0.87
N ARG A 40 15.42 0.54 -0.90
CA ARG A 40 14.56 -0.30 -1.75
C ARG A 40 13.60 -1.07 -0.86
N VAL A 41 12.31 -0.89 -1.10
CA VAL A 41 11.23 -1.44 -0.27
C VAL A 41 10.23 -2.14 -1.18
N ALA A 42 10.03 -3.43 -0.93
CA ALA A 42 8.93 -4.23 -1.45
C ALA A 42 8.20 -4.81 -0.24
N CYS A 43 7.34 -3.98 0.38
CA CYS A 43 6.64 -4.31 1.63
C CYS A 43 5.19 -4.73 1.33
N GLU A 44 4.82 -5.92 1.78
CA GLU A 44 3.49 -6.50 1.63
C GLU A 44 2.81 -6.62 3.00
N THR A 45 1.55 -6.20 3.07
CA THR A 45 0.77 -6.23 4.31
C THR A 45 -0.45 -7.14 4.13
N LEU A 46 -0.57 -8.16 4.98
CA LEU A 46 -1.79 -8.95 5.11
C LEU A 46 -2.51 -8.53 6.38
N VAL A 47 -3.76 -8.08 6.26
CA VAL A 47 -4.62 -7.77 7.40
C VAL A 47 -5.75 -8.79 7.54
N THR A 48 -5.97 -9.25 8.77
CA THR A 48 -7.09 -10.13 9.10
C THR A 48 -7.51 -9.92 10.56
N THR A 49 -8.47 -10.71 11.04
CA THR A 49 -9.04 -10.58 12.39
C THR A 49 -7.95 -10.61 13.46
N GLY A 50 -7.70 -9.45 14.08
CA GLY A 50 -6.74 -9.31 15.19
C GLY A 50 -5.27 -9.45 14.77
N MET A 51 -4.96 -9.38 13.47
CA MET A 51 -3.59 -9.58 12.98
C MET A 51 -3.27 -8.65 11.81
N VAL A 52 -2.07 -8.07 11.88
CA VAL A 52 -1.37 -7.43 10.76
C VAL A 52 -0.07 -8.21 10.57
N PHE A 53 0.13 -8.79 9.40
CA PHE A 53 1.33 -9.54 9.06
C PHE A 53 2.08 -8.80 7.96
N ILE A 54 3.31 -8.39 8.27
CA ILE A 54 4.19 -7.66 7.36
C ILE A 54 5.23 -8.63 6.79
N ALA A 55 5.39 -8.63 5.48
CA ALA A 55 6.37 -9.45 4.77
C ALA A 55 6.97 -8.69 3.59
N GLY A 56 8.01 -9.26 2.98
CA GLY A 56 8.64 -8.71 1.77
C GLY A 56 10.14 -8.48 1.94
N GLU A 57 10.72 -7.69 1.04
CA GLU A 57 12.14 -7.40 1.01
C GLU A 57 12.41 -5.91 1.23
N ILE A 58 13.32 -5.62 2.16
CA ILE A 58 13.77 -4.26 2.45
C ILE A 58 15.30 -4.23 2.39
N HIS A 59 15.84 -3.27 1.65
CA HIS A 59 17.27 -2.98 1.59
C HIS A 59 17.49 -1.48 1.81
N THR A 60 17.92 -1.14 3.02
CA THR A 60 18.20 0.22 3.47
C THR A 60 19.13 0.18 4.68
N ASP A 61 19.75 1.32 5.01
CA ASP A 61 20.53 1.51 6.24
C ASP A 61 19.68 2.09 7.40
N VAL A 62 18.40 2.37 7.14
CA VAL A 62 17.42 2.90 8.10
C VAL A 62 16.91 1.77 8.99
N TYR A 63 16.65 2.08 10.27
CA TYR A 63 16.02 1.17 11.23
C TYR A 63 14.55 1.53 11.45
#